data_AF-A0A1H4R2X2-F1
#
_entry.id   AF-A0A1H4R2X2-F1
#
_cell.length_a   1.000
_cell.length_b   1.000
_cell.length_c   1.000
_cell.angle_alpha   90.00
_cell.angle_beta   90.00
_cell.angle_gamma   90.00
#
_symmetry.space_group_name_H-M   'P 1'
#
loop_
_entity.id
_entity.type
_entity.pdbx_description
1 polymer ?
#
loop_
_entity_poly.entity_id
_entity_poly.type
_entity_poly.pdbx_seq_one_letter_code
_entity_poly.pdbx_strand_id
1 'polypeptide(L)'
;MPTKAYQCGSCCEVHEFYHEAESCCQPAVDEGWSCDVCNDFHSEKEDAAKCCIKLVKKKSAESLQCPSCLRVQSLMQLVAEIEVAAHCSECNPHYSSDESFKIADLVDRRVEEKIEQAL
;
A
#
# COMPACT_ATOMS: atom_id res chain seq x y z
N MET A 1 31.15 -22.64 -49.92
CA MET A 1 31.13 -23.24 -48.57
C MET A 1 30.13 -22.45 -47.74
N PRO A 2 29.26 -23.08 -46.95
CA PRO A 2 28.32 -22.34 -46.11
C PRO A 2 29.06 -21.63 -44.97
N THR A 3 28.65 -20.40 -44.67
CA THR A 3 29.18 -19.56 -43.58
C THR A 3 28.20 -19.58 -42.41
N LYS A 4 28.72 -19.59 -41.17
CA LYS A 4 27.89 -19.55 -39.96
C LYS A 4 27.34 -18.13 -39.77
N ALA A 5 26.06 -18.01 -39.46
CA ALA A 5 25.38 -16.76 -39.14
C ALA A 5 24.44 -16.98 -37.95
N TYR A 6 24.01 -15.89 -37.31
CA TYR A 6 23.17 -15.90 -36.12
C TYR A 6 21.91 -15.08 -36.37
N GLN A 7 20.73 -15.62 -36.05
CA GLN A 7 19.46 -14.95 -36.31
C GLN A 7 18.81 -14.49 -35.01
N CYS A 8 18.35 -13.24 -34.96
CA CYS A 8 17.58 -12.70 -33.84
C CYS A 8 16.22 -13.41 -33.74
N GLY A 9 15.88 -13.90 -32.55
CA GLY A 9 14.63 -14.65 -32.32
C GLY A 9 13.35 -13.80 -32.35
N SER A 10 13.46 -12.46 -32.27
CA SER A 10 12.32 -11.54 -32.25
C SER A 10 12.04 -10.90 -33.61
N CYS A 11 13.03 -10.27 -34.24
CA CYS A 11 12.86 -9.58 -35.51
C CYS A 11 13.30 -10.40 -36.73
N CYS A 12 13.85 -11.61 -36.52
CA CYS A 12 14.38 -12.51 -37.56
C CYS A 12 15.55 -11.95 -38.39
N GLU A 13 16.17 -10.84 -37.96
CA GLU A 13 17.36 -10.27 -38.60
C GLU A 13 18.57 -11.19 -38.44
N VAL A 14 19.41 -11.27 -39.48
CA VAL A 14 20.56 -12.18 -39.53
C VAL A 14 21.85 -11.37 -39.36
N HIS A 15 22.63 -11.75 -38.35
CA HIS A 15 23.88 -11.13 -37.96
C HIS A 15 25.07 -12.05 -38.18
N GLU A 16 26.25 -11.46 -38.33
CA GLU A 16 27.50 -12.19 -38.50
C GLU A 16 28.02 -12.74 -37.17
N PHE A 17 27.79 -12.02 -36.07
CA PHE A 17 28.26 -12.39 -34.74
C PHE A 17 27.11 -12.69 -33.79
N TYR A 18 27.36 -13.61 -32.84
CA TYR A 18 26.39 -14.02 -31.84
C TYR A 18 25.90 -12.86 -30.96
N HIS A 19 26.82 -12.00 -30.50
CA HIS A 19 26.50 -10.88 -29.61
C HIS A 19 25.62 -9.81 -30.29
N GLU A 20 25.76 -9.62 -31.60
CA GLU A 20 24.91 -8.72 -32.37
C GLU A 20 23.47 -9.26 -32.40
N ALA A 21 23.29 -10.55 -32.70
CA ALA A 21 21.99 -11.20 -32.65
C ALA A 21 21.37 -11.24 -31.25
N GLU A 22 22.19 -11.32 -30.20
CA GLU A 22 21.77 -11.25 -28.80
C GLU A 22 21.27 -9.85 -28.43
N SER A 23 21.94 -8.79 -28.87
CA SER A 23 21.58 -7.40 -28.56
C SER A 23 20.46 -6.81 -29.43
N CYS A 24 20.19 -7.38 -30.61
CA CYS A 24 19.32 -6.83 -31.65
C CYS A 24 17.90 -6.48 -31.17
N CYS A 25 17.34 -7.26 -30.24
CA CYS A 25 16.01 -7.05 -29.66
C CYS A 25 16.01 -7.33 -28.16
N GLN A 26 17.14 -7.13 -27.47
CA GLN A 26 17.16 -7.25 -26.01
C GLN A 26 16.07 -6.36 -25.42
N PRO A 27 15.28 -6.84 -24.44
CA PRO A 27 14.31 -5.99 -23.78
C PRO A 27 15.05 -4.79 -23.19
N ALA A 28 14.55 -3.58 -23.46
CA ALA A 28 15.03 -2.39 -22.79
C ALA A 28 14.84 -2.61 -21.28
N VAL A 29 15.92 -2.43 -20.52
CA VAL A 29 15.83 -2.44 -19.06
C VAL A 29 15.36 -1.06 -18.65
N ASP A 30 14.11 -0.97 -18.21
CA ASP A 30 13.58 0.27 -17.65
C ASP A 30 13.95 0.38 -16.16
N GLU A 31 14.54 1.51 -15.77
CA GLU A 31 14.75 1.85 -14.38
C GLU A 31 13.45 2.40 -13.77
N GLY A 32 13.09 1.95 -12.57
CA GLY A 32 11.89 2.39 -11.89
C GLY A 32 11.82 1.93 -10.44
N TRP A 33 10.64 2.06 -9.85
CA TRP A 33 10.38 1.87 -8.43
C TRP A 33 9.28 0.85 -8.22
N SER A 34 9.53 -0.16 -7.39
CA SER A 34 8.53 -1.15 -7.02
C SER A 34 7.76 -0.72 -5.77
N CYS A 35 6.44 -0.86 -5.77
CA CYS A 35 5.64 -0.71 -4.56
C CYS A 35 5.89 -1.90 -3.61
N ASP A 36 6.23 -1.63 -2.35
CA ASP A 36 6.50 -2.62 -1.31
C ASP A 36 5.26 -3.43 -0.87
N VAL A 37 4.05 -2.96 -1.19
CA VAL A 37 2.79 -3.59 -0.78
C VAL A 37 2.27 -4.58 -1.83
N CYS A 38 2.20 -4.18 -3.10
CA CYS A 38 1.65 -5.00 -4.19
C CYS A 38 2.71 -5.51 -5.16
N ASN A 39 3.96 -5.02 -5.06
CA ASN A 39 5.07 -5.35 -5.94
C ASN A 39 4.86 -4.91 -7.41
N ASP A 40 3.98 -3.94 -7.66
CA ASP A 40 3.84 -3.30 -8.97
C ASP A 40 5.01 -2.35 -9.26
N PHE A 41 5.37 -2.26 -10.54
CA PHE A 41 6.43 -1.41 -11.04
C PHE A 41 5.89 -0.05 -11.50
N HIS A 42 6.58 1.03 -11.12
CA HIS A 42 6.26 2.40 -11.50
C HIS A 42 7.51 3.11 -12.03
N SER A 43 7.33 4.01 -13.01
CA SER A 43 8.43 4.81 -13.56
C SER A 43 8.91 5.88 -12.56
N GLU A 44 8.02 6.42 -11.74
CA GLU A 44 8.33 7.50 -10.80
C GLU A 44 8.23 7.03 -9.33
N LYS A 45 9.15 7.54 -8.50
CA LYS A 45 9.19 7.22 -7.07
C LYS A 45 7.90 7.62 -6.35
N GLU A 46 7.36 8.78 -6.72
CA GLU A 46 6.17 9.35 -6.11
C GLU A 46 4.92 8.52 -6.43
N ASP A 47 4.86 7.93 -7.61
CA ASP A 47 3.79 7.02 -8.02
C ASP A 47 3.87 5.69 -7.28
N ALA A 48 5.07 5.12 -7.14
CA ALA A 48 5.29 3.92 -6.31
C ALA A 48 4.89 4.17 -4.84
N ALA A 49 5.24 5.33 -4.28
CA ALA A 49 4.88 5.73 -2.93
C ALA A 49 3.36 5.91 -2.77
N LYS A 50 2.67 6.41 -3.80
CA LYS A 50 1.22 6.65 -3.77
C LYS A 50 0.36 5.43 -4.10
N CYS A 51 0.94 4.43 -4.76
CA CYS A 51 0.25 3.26 -5.31
C CYS A 51 -0.71 2.61 -4.31
N CYS A 52 -0.20 2.27 -3.13
CA CYS A 52 -0.97 1.54 -2.13
C CYS A 52 -1.34 2.34 -0.88
N ILE A 53 -1.21 3.68 -0.86
CA ILE A 53 -1.52 4.50 0.34
C ILE A 53 -2.90 4.17 0.93
N LYS A 54 -3.91 3.96 0.07
CA LYS A 54 -5.27 3.60 0.50
C LYS A 54 -5.38 2.17 1.05
N LEU A 55 -4.52 1.26 0.61
CA LEU A 55 -4.46 -0.13 1.09
C LEU A 55 -3.63 -0.24 2.37
N VAL A 56 -2.56 0.55 2.52
CA VAL A 56 -1.83 0.71 3.77
C VAL A 56 -2.76 1.25 4.85
N LYS A 57 -3.60 2.25 4.56
CA LYS A 57 -4.68 2.70 5.46
C LYS A 57 -5.61 1.57 5.94
N LYS A 58 -5.79 0.51 5.13
CA LYS A 58 -6.62 -0.65 5.47
C LYS A 58 -5.85 -1.74 6.23
N LYS A 59 -4.54 -1.85 6.01
CA LYS A 59 -3.65 -2.83 6.66
C LYS A 59 -3.07 -2.33 7.99
N SER A 60 -2.96 -1.00 8.17
CA SER A 60 -2.57 -0.34 9.42
C SER A 60 -3.74 -0.04 10.36
N ALA A 61 -4.98 -0.32 9.93
CA ALA A 61 -6.16 -0.31 10.78
C ALA A 61 -6.12 -1.55 11.69
N GLU A 62 -5.21 -1.50 12.67
CA GLU A 62 -5.19 -2.39 13.82
C GLU A 62 -6.61 -2.44 14.39
N SER A 63 -7.18 -3.63 14.51
CA SER A 63 -8.54 -3.82 15.04
C SER A 63 -8.46 -4.60 16.33
N LEU A 64 -9.32 -4.25 17.29
CA LEU A 64 -9.34 -4.86 18.62
C LEU A 64 -10.77 -5.18 19.01
N GLN A 65 -10.92 -6.23 19.81
CA GLN A 65 -12.21 -6.71 20.27
C GLN A 65 -12.59 -6.03 21.60
N CYS A 66 -13.77 -5.41 21.65
CA CYS A 66 -14.27 -4.82 22.89
C CYS A 66 -14.42 -5.91 23.97
N PRO A 67 -13.88 -5.72 25.19
CA PRO A 67 -13.94 -6.74 26.24
C PRO A 67 -15.37 -7.00 26.77
N SER A 68 -16.29 -6.04 26.59
CA SER A 68 -17.65 -6.14 27.13
C SER A 68 -18.64 -6.75 26.14
N CYS A 69 -18.72 -6.22 24.91
CA CYS A 69 -19.67 -6.71 23.90
C CYS A 69 -19.05 -7.65 22.86
N LEU A 70 -17.74 -7.88 22.94
CA LEU A 70 -17.00 -8.79 22.04
C LEU A 70 -17.04 -8.40 20.55
N ARG A 71 -17.47 -7.19 20.22
CA ARG A 71 -17.44 -6.66 18.84
C ARG A 71 -16.04 -6.18 18.47
N VAL A 72 -15.63 -6.49 17.25
CA VAL A 72 -14.36 -6.04 16.66
C VAL A 72 -14.56 -4.67 16.05
N GLN A 73 -13.69 -3.73 16.40
CA GLN A 73 -13.70 -2.35 15.90
C GLN A 73 -12.27 -1.90 15.61
N SER A 74 -12.09 -0.76 14.94
CA SER A 74 -10.75 -0.21 14.78
C SER A 74 -10.19 0.17 16.16
N LEU A 75 -8.90 -0.09 16.39
CA LEU A 75 -8.24 0.18 17.67
C LEU A 75 -8.37 1.65 18.04
N MET A 76 -8.14 2.54 17.08
CA MET A 76 -8.23 3.99 17.30
C MET A 76 -9.64 4.43 17.71
N GLN A 77 -10.66 3.87 17.06
CA GLN A 77 -12.06 4.12 17.41
C GLN A 77 -12.35 3.62 18.81
N LEU A 78 -12.04 2.35 19.09
CA LEU A 78 -12.36 1.72 20.37
C LEU A 78 -11.69 2.43 21.55
N VAL A 79 -10.42 2.82 21.40
CA VAL A 79 -9.71 3.56 22.47
C VAL A 79 -10.29 4.95 22.65
N ALA A 80 -10.64 5.67 21.57
CA ALA A 80 -11.24 7.00 21.68
C ALA A 80 -12.63 6.95 22.34
N GLU A 81 -13.47 5.99 21.97
CA GLU A 81 -14.78 5.76 22.57
C GLU A 81 -14.70 5.46 24.07
N ILE A 82 -13.79 4.57 24.47
CA ILE A 82 -13.57 4.24 25.89
C ILE A 82 -13.01 5.44 26.66
N GLU A 83 -12.11 6.22 26.08
CA GLU A 83 -11.53 7.39 26.75
C GLU A 83 -12.56 8.49 26.99
N VAL A 84 -13.47 8.71 26.04
CA VAL A 84 -14.48 9.78 26.13
C VAL A 84 -15.73 9.33 26.88
N ALA A 85 -16.25 8.15 26.58
CA ALA A 85 -17.58 7.68 27.02
C ALA A 85 -17.52 6.41 27.89
N ALA A 86 -16.32 5.91 28.24
CA ALA A 86 -16.07 4.66 28.99
C ALA A 86 -16.62 3.37 28.35
N HIS A 87 -17.28 3.46 27.20
CA HIS A 87 -17.96 2.38 26.51
C HIS A 87 -17.79 2.56 25.00
N CYS A 88 -17.79 1.44 24.28
CA CYS A 88 -17.82 1.49 22.82
C CYS A 88 -19.24 1.82 22.31
N SER A 89 -19.34 2.18 21.03
CA SER A 89 -20.58 2.63 20.38
C SER A 89 -21.69 1.57 20.37
N GLU A 90 -21.32 0.30 20.45
CA GLU A 90 -22.27 -0.82 20.57
C GLU A 90 -22.74 -1.02 22.02
N CYS A 91 -21.89 -0.74 23.01
CA CYS A 91 -22.23 -0.85 24.43
C CYS A 91 -23.04 0.37 24.92
N ASN A 92 -22.74 1.55 24.38
CA ASN A 92 -23.48 2.78 24.63
C ASN A 92 -23.75 3.50 23.29
N PRO A 93 -24.89 3.23 22.64
CA PRO A 93 -25.23 3.84 21.36
C PRO A 93 -25.70 5.30 21.47
N HIS A 94 -25.83 5.83 22.68
CA HIS A 94 -26.41 7.15 22.92
C HIS A 94 -25.35 8.16 23.39
N TYR A 95 -24.36 8.41 22.53
CA TYR A 95 -23.44 9.52 22.75
C TYR A 95 -24.17 10.85 22.66
N SER A 96 -23.84 11.77 23.56
CA SER A 96 -24.13 13.18 23.38
C SER A 96 -23.39 13.71 22.14
N SER A 97 -23.87 14.83 21.60
CA SER A 97 -23.19 15.49 20.48
C SER A 97 -21.74 15.83 20.84
N ASP A 98 -21.50 16.33 22.05
CA ASP A 98 -20.16 16.69 22.55
C ASP A 98 -19.22 15.48 22.61
N GLU A 99 -19.70 14.33 23.09
CA GLU A 99 -18.91 13.09 23.11
C GLU A 99 -18.59 12.64 21.68
N SER A 100 -19.56 12.71 20.78
CA SER A 100 -19.38 12.32 19.37
C SER A 100 -18.28 13.16 18.69
N PHE A 101 -18.30 14.48 18.91
CA PHE A 101 -17.26 15.37 18.38
C PHE A 101 -15.88 15.08 18.98
N LYS A 102 -15.80 14.88 20.30
CA LYS A 102 -14.52 14.55 20.97
C LYS A 102 -13.93 13.22 20.48
N ILE A 103 -14.77 12.21 20.26
CA ILE A 103 -14.34 10.91 19.74
C ILE A 103 -13.77 11.09 18.33
N ALA A 104 -14.46 11.82 17.45
CA ALA A 104 -13.98 12.08 16.09
C ALA A 104 -12.62 12.82 16.08
N ASP A 105 -12.50 13.92 16.84
CA ASP A 105 -11.25 14.69 16.94
C ASP A 105 -10.08 13.85 17.50
N LEU A 106 -10.34 12.93 18.42
CA LEU A 106 -9.31 12.03 18.96
C LEU A 106 -8.86 11.00 17.92
N VAL A 107 -9.80 10.47 17.13
CA VAL A 107 -9.49 9.51 16.07
C VAL A 107 -8.65 10.17 14.98
N ASP A 108 -9.06 11.35 14.52
CA ASP A 108 -8.36 12.07 13.46
C ASP A 108 -6.91 12.39 13.86
N ARG A 109 -6.70 12.95 15.07
CA ARG A 109 -5.34 13.23 15.58
C ARG A 109 -4.46 11.98 15.65
N ARG A 110 -4.99 10.86 16.15
CA ARG A 110 -4.22 9.61 16.25
C ARG A 110 -3.89 9.00 14.89
N VAL A 111 -4.78 9.18 13.91
CA VAL A 111 -4.53 8.75 12.53
C VAL A 111 -3.42 9.60 11.93
N GLU A 112 -3.43 10.92 12.13
CA GLU A 112 -2.36 11.82 11.69
C GLU A 112 -1.01 11.45 12.32
N GLU A 113 -0.97 11.27 13.65
CA GLU A 113 0.25 10.84 14.37
C GLU A 113 0.81 9.51 13.84
N LYS A 114 -0.04 8.50 13.58
CA LYS A 114 0.41 7.23 13.01
C LYS A 114 0.87 7.36 11.56
N ILE A 115 0.30 8.28 10.78
CA ILE A 115 0.76 8.55 9.42
C ILE A 115 2.15 9.20 9.46
N GLU A 116 2.36 10.20 10.31
CA GLU A 116 3.67 10.85 10.47
C GLU A 116 4.76 9.87 10.92
N GLN A 117 4.43 8.93 11.82
CA GLN A 117 5.37 7.88 12.25
C GLN A 117 5.73 6.87 11.15
N ALA A 118 4.90 6.75 10.10
CA ALA A 118 5.10 5.80 9.01
C ALA A 118 5.82 6.40 7.79
N LEU A 119 6.06 7.72 7.78
CA LEU A 119 6.79 8.45 6.74
C LEU A 119 8.28 8.58 7.11
#